data_AF-A0A9E1DVN2-F1
#
_entry.id   AF-A0A9E1DVN2-F1
#
_cell.length_a   1.000
_cell.length_b   1.000
_cell.length_c   1.000
_cell.angle_alpha   90.00
_cell.angle_beta   90.00
_cell.angle_gamma   90.00
#
_symmetry.space_group_name_H-M   'P 1'
#
loop_
_entity.id
_entity.type
_entity.pdbx_description
1 polymer ?
#
loop_
_entity_poly.entity_id
_entity_poly.type
_entity_poly.pdbx_seq_one_letter_code
_entity_poly.pdbx_strand_id
1 'polypeptide(L)'
;MKDSETIADITYYFAAPDELPQGYLNRISRLVESGGSVAPEKVRENLAHAFLIVYVLGDSGEIVACAALKHPRAQFTEMVREQTGLDLDGYLERGYSSVRPEYRGK
;
A
#
# COMPACT_ATOMS: atom_id res chain seq x y z
N MET A 1 -7.44 -16.59 -9.87
CA MET A 1 -6.34 -16.71 -8.89
C MET A 1 -5.09 -16.29 -9.63
N LYS A 2 -4.59 -15.07 -9.41
CA LYS A 2 -3.47 -14.49 -10.18
C LYS A 2 -2.16 -14.80 -9.47
N ASP A 3 -1.21 -15.25 -10.28
CA ASP A 3 0.22 -15.54 -10.14
C ASP A 3 0.89 -15.13 -8.81
N SER A 4 1.54 -16.10 -8.17
CA SER A 4 2.47 -15.93 -7.04
C SER A 4 3.87 -16.41 -7.45
N GLU A 5 4.88 -15.54 -7.34
CA GLU A 5 6.30 -15.94 -7.42
C GLU A 5 6.90 -16.06 -6.01
N THR A 6 7.65 -17.13 -5.76
CA THR A 6 8.31 -17.43 -4.47
C THR A 6 9.80 -17.15 -4.60
N ILE A 7 10.27 -16.07 -3.98
CA ILE A 7 11.68 -15.75 -3.82
C ILE A 7 11.84 -15.48 -2.32
N ALA A 8 12.39 -16.46 -1.59
CA ALA A 8 12.21 -16.66 -0.15
C ALA A 8 10.78 -17.12 0.23
N ASP A 9 10.67 -17.69 1.43
CA ASP A 9 9.48 -18.18 2.15
C ASP A 9 8.43 -17.07 2.43
N ILE A 10 8.06 -16.37 1.36
CA ILE A 10 7.15 -15.25 1.32
C ILE A 10 6.28 -15.35 0.08
N THR A 11 5.03 -14.89 0.21
CA THR A 11 4.06 -14.89 -0.90
C THR A 11 3.48 -13.49 -1.08
N TYR A 12 3.48 -13.02 -2.32
CA TYR A 12 2.93 -11.72 -2.69
C TYR A 12 1.47 -11.83 -3.08
N TYR A 13 0.68 -10.84 -2.65
CA TYR A 13 -0.73 -10.70 -2.98
C TYR A 13 -1.01 -9.28 -3.44
N PHE A 14 -1.94 -9.17 -4.40
CA PHE A 14 -2.34 -7.93 -5.04
C PHE A 14 -3.87 -7.88 -5.04
N ALA A 15 -4.46 -6.88 -4.37
CA ALA A 15 -5.91 -6.77 -4.24
C ALA A 15 -6.34 -5.32 -4.06
N ALA A 16 -7.54 -4.98 -4.53
CA ALA A 16 -8.19 -3.75 -4.10
C ALA A 16 -8.60 -3.85 -2.61
N PRO A 17 -8.79 -2.73 -1.89
CA PRO A 17 -9.10 -2.75 -0.46
C PRO A 17 -10.37 -3.52 -0.08
N ASP A 18 -11.37 -3.55 -0.96
CA ASP A 18 -12.65 -4.26 -0.81
C ASP A 18 -12.56 -5.76 -1.14
N GLU A 19 -11.49 -6.19 -1.80
CA GLU A 19 -11.19 -7.59 -2.11
C GLU A 19 -10.31 -8.25 -1.03
N LEU A 20 -9.82 -7.47 -0.05
CA LEU A 20 -8.97 -8.00 1.02
C LEU A 20 -9.75 -8.96 1.93
N PRO A 21 -9.10 -10.03 2.43
CA PRO A 21 -9.70 -10.87 3.45
C PRO A 21 -10.09 -10.07 4.69
N GLN A 22 -11.12 -10.52 5.40
CA GLN A 22 -11.63 -9.82 6.56
C GLN A 22 -10.52 -9.50 7.58
N GLY A 23 -10.43 -8.24 7.98
CA GLY A 23 -9.44 -7.76 8.94
C GLY A 23 -8.03 -7.53 8.38
N TYR A 24 -7.72 -7.90 7.14
CA TYR A 24 -6.40 -7.67 6.56
C TYR A 24 -6.09 -6.19 6.43
N LEU A 25 -7.06 -5.37 6.04
CA LEU A 25 -6.87 -3.91 5.98
C LEU A 25 -6.40 -3.35 7.33
N ASN A 26 -6.97 -3.83 8.45
CA ASN A 26 -6.54 -3.42 9.79
C ASN A 26 -5.13 -3.93 10.14
N ARG A 27 -4.76 -5.15 9.72
CA ARG A 27 -3.41 -5.71 9.92
C ARG A 27 -2.37 -4.90 9.14
N ILE A 28 -2.68 -4.50 7.92
CA ILE A 28 -1.84 -3.66 7.06
C ILE A 28 -1.69 -2.26 7.65
N SER A 29 -2.79 -1.65 8.13
CA SER A 29 -2.71 -0.35 8.82
C SER A 29 -1.74 -0.38 9.99
N ARG A 30 -1.83 -1.41 10.85
CA ARG A 30 -0.92 -1.57 12.00
C ARG A 30 0.54 -1.72 11.57
N LEU A 31 0.80 -2.42 10.46
CA LEU A 31 2.16 -2.52 9.91
C LEU A 31 2.68 -1.13 9.50
N VAL A 32 1.88 -0.35 8.78
CA VAL A 32 2.22 1.01 8.36
C VAL A 32 2.45 1.94 9.56
N GLU A 33 1.55 1.90 10.54
CA GLU A 33 1.64 2.69 11.78
C GLU A 33 2.92 2.35 12.57
N SER A 34 3.31 1.07 12.62
CA SER A 34 4.55 0.63 13.28
C SER A 34 5.83 1.19 12.66
N GLY A 35 5.76 1.70 11.42
CA GLY A 35 6.87 2.41 10.77
C GLY A 35 7.17 3.80 11.37
N GLY A 36 6.26 4.36 12.18
CA GLY A 36 6.49 5.57 12.99
C GLY A 36 6.61 6.89 12.22
N SER A 37 6.53 6.89 10.89
CA SER A 37 6.73 8.08 10.04
C SER A 37 5.42 8.74 9.59
N VAL A 38 4.27 8.25 10.05
CA VAL A 38 2.95 8.71 9.59
C VAL A 38 2.00 8.94 10.76
N ALA A 39 1.13 9.94 10.62
CA ALA A 39 0.05 10.20 11.56
C ALA A 39 -0.98 9.05 11.48
N PRO A 40 -1.19 8.28 12.55
CA PRO A 40 -1.95 7.03 12.51
C PRO A 40 -3.45 7.23 12.21
N GLU A 41 -4.00 8.40 12.54
CA GLU A 41 -5.43 8.70 12.53
C GLU A 41 -6.06 8.55 11.13
N LYS A 42 -5.25 8.67 10.07
CA LYS A 42 -5.70 8.63 8.68
C LYS A 42 -5.20 7.41 7.89
N VAL A 43 -4.33 6.58 8.46
CA VAL A 43 -3.69 5.47 7.73
C VAL A 43 -4.73 4.51 7.17
N ARG A 44 -5.65 4.04 8.01
CA ARG A 44 -6.66 3.06 7.61
C ARG A 44 -7.64 3.61 6.57
N GLU A 45 -8.11 4.85 6.75
CA GLU A 45 -8.99 5.54 5.79
C GLU A 45 -8.28 5.68 4.43
N ASN A 46 -7.03 6.15 4.46
CA ASN A 46 -6.24 6.34 3.25
C ASN A 46 -5.92 5.02 2.52
N LEU A 47 -5.74 3.91 3.24
CA LEU A 47 -5.58 2.58 2.65
C LEU A 47 -6.90 2.07 2.06
N ALA A 48 -8.04 2.37 2.68
CA ALA A 48 -9.36 1.99 2.15
C ALA A 48 -9.67 2.66 0.79
N HIS A 49 -9.05 3.81 0.51
CA HIS A 49 -9.16 4.51 -0.78
C HIS A 49 -8.05 4.16 -1.78
N ALA A 50 -7.20 3.17 -1.47
CA ALA A 50 -6.17 2.74 -2.41
C ALA A 50 -6.79 2.09 -3.65
N PHE A 51 -6.16 2.31 -4.80
CA PHE A 51 -6.48 1.60 -6.04
C PHE A 51 -6.00 0.15 -5.96
N LEU A 52 -4.80 -0.06 -5.41
CA LEU A 52 -4.18 -1.37 -5.28
C LEU A 52 -3.41 -1.44 -3.96
N ILE A 53 -3.60 -2.54 -3.24
CA ILE A 53 -2.77 -2.92 -2.10
C ILE A 53 -1.98 -4.16 -2.48
N VAL A 54 -0.66 -4.04 -2.33
CA VAL A 54 0.26 -5.17 -2.33
C VAL A 54 0.55 -5.53 -0.89
N TYR A 55 0.42 -6.79 -0.53
CA TYR A 55 0.86 -7.28 0.77
C TYR A 55 1.62 -8.59 0.63
N VAL A 56 2.53 -8.83 1.55
CA VAL A 56 3.39 -10.01 1.55
C VAL A 56 3.12 -10.79 2.82
N LEU A 57 2.86 -12.09 2.68
CA LEU A 57 2.78 -13.02 3.80
C LEU A 57 4.11 -13.75 3.96
N GLY A 58 4.60 -13.86 5.20
CA GLY A 58 5.62 -14.85 5.55
C GLY A 58 5.01 -16.23 5.75
N ASP A 59 5.86 -17.24 5.92
CA ASP A 59 5.46 -18.64 6.13
C ASP A 59 4.44 -18.86 7.27
N SER A 60 4.51 -18.06 8.34
CA SER A 60 3.57 -18.19 9.45
C SER A 60 2.23 -17.49 9.20
N GLY A 61 2.02 -16.94 7.99
CA GLY A 61 0.81 -16.24 7.57
C GLY A 61 0.70 -14.82 8.11
N GLU A 62 1.77 -14.28 8.68
CA GLU A 62 1.85 -12.89 9.11
C GLU A 62 2.12 -11.95 7.93
N ILE A 63 1.57 -10.74 7.97
CA ILE A 63 1.88 -9.72 6.97
C ILE A 63 3.25 -9.11 7.32
N VAL A 64 4.21 -9.29 6.42
CA VAL A 64 5.62 -8.89 6.60
C VAL A 64 5.98 -7.61 5.85
N ALA A 65 5.26 -7.33 4.77
CA ALA A 65 5.41 -6.11 3.99
C ALA A 65 4.11 -5.68 3.33
N CYS A 66 4.00 -4.39 3.00
CA CYS A 66 2.94 -3.88 2.16
C CYS A 66 3.40 -2.67 1.32
N ALA A 67 2.72 -2.46 0.20
CA ALA A 67 2.75 -1.22 -0.56
C ALA A 67 1.34 -0.87 -1.03
N ALA A 68 1.04 0.41 -1.23
CA ALA A 68 -0.25 0.86 -1.75
C ALA A 68 -0.05 1.82 -2.92
N LEU A 69 -0.90 1.69 -3.93
CA LEU A 69 -1.00 2.65 -5.04
C LEU A 69 -2.36 3.35 -4.96
N LYS A 70 -2.37 4.64 -5.28
CA LYS A 70 -3.56 5.48 -5.26
C LYS A 70 -3.67 6.25 -6.55
N HIS A 71 -4.89 6.66 -6.88
CA HIS A 71 -5.07 7.77 -7.81
C HIS A 71 -4.84 9.07 -7.04
N PRO A 72 -3.98 9.97 -7.54
CA PRO A 72 -3.85 11.30 -6.96
C PRO A 72 -5.22 11.99 -6.95
N ARG A 73 -5.51 12.78 -5.91
CA ARG A 73 -6.78 13.53 -5.85
C ARG A 73 -6.85 14.54 -7.01
N ALA A 74 -8.00 14.64 -7.66
CA ALA A 74 -8.20 15.55 -8.80
C ALA A 74 -7.80 17.00 -8.48
N GLN A 75 -8.16 17.50 -7.28
CA GLN A 75 -7.77 18.83 -6.83
C GLN A 75 -6.24 19.02 -6.78
N PHE A 76 -5.50 17.97 -6.41
CA PHE A 76 -4.04 18.03 -6.36
C PHE A 76 -3.43 18.02 -7.76
N THR A 77 -3.93 17.17 -8.67
CA THR A 77 -3.42 17.13 -10.05
C THR A 77 -3.71 18.43 -10.80
N GLU A 78 -4.90 19.01 -10.60
CA GLU A 78 -5.27 20.31 -11.14
C GLU A 78 -4.33 21.41 -10.64
N MET A 79 -4.12 21.50 -9.33
CA MET A 79 -3.18 22.46 -8.73
C MET A 79 -1.76 22.32 -9.29
N VAL A 80 -1.24 21.10 -9.41
CA VAL A 80 0.11 20.86 -9.99
C VAL A 80 0.16 21.30 -11.45
N ARG A 81 -0.88 20.99 -12.23
CA ARG A 81 -0.99 21.39 -13.63
C ARG A 81 -0.99 22.90 -13.78
N GLU A 82 -1.74 23.63 -12.96
CA GLU A 82 -1.78 25.09 -12.96
C GLU A 82 -0.42 25.72 -12.64
N GLN A 83 0.30 25.18 -11.64
CA GLN A 83 1.56 25.76 -11.17
C GLN A 83 2.77 25.41 -12.03
N THR A 84 2.76 24.26 -12.69
CA THR A 84 3.95 23.70 -13.35
C THR A 84 3.76 23.38 -14.83
N GLY A 85 2.53 23.37 -15.33
CA GLY A 85 2.18 22.88 -16.65
C GLY A 85 2.27 21.35 -16.81
N LEU A 86 2.58 20.61 -15.74
CA LEU A 86 2.66 19.15 -15.78
C LEU A 86 1.28 18.52 -15.72
N ASP A 87 1.01 17.63 -16.67
CA ASP A 87 -0.19 16.78 -16.66
C ASP A 87 0.12 15.44 -15.99
N LEU A 88 -0.55 15.17 -14.86
CA LEU A 88 -0.42 13.94 -14.10
C LEU A 88 -1.60 12.97 -14.31
N ASP A 89 -2.47 13.23 -15.29
CA ASP A 89 -3.56 12.32 -15.61
C ASP A 89 -3.01 10.95 -16.05
N GLY A 90 -3.61 9.89 -15.50
CA GLY A 90 -3.17 8.51 -15.74
C GLY A 90 -1.98 8.04 -14.90
N TYR A 91 -1.33 8.91 -14.13
CA TYR A 91 -0.28 8.50 -13.19
C TYR A 91 -0.86 8.00 -11.85
N LEU A 92 -0.11 7.10 -11.21
CA LEU A 92 -0.41 6.62 -9.85
C LEU A 92 0.48 7.32 -8.83
N GLU A 93 -0.11 7.63 -7.68
CA GLU A 93 0.62 8.02 -6.48
C GLU A 93 1.08 6.78 -5.73
N ARG A 94 2.36 6.73 -5.36
CA ARG A 94 2.85 5.75 -4.39
C ARG A 94 2.38 6.15 -2.99
N GLY A 95 1.47 5.36 -2.43
CA GLY A 95 1.01 5.49 -1.06
C GLY A 95 2.00 4.90 -0.04
N TYR A 96 1.46 4.33 1.03
CA TYR A 96 2.28 3.76 2.09
C TYR A 96 3.09 2.57 1.60
N SER A 97 4.32 2.45 2.09
CA SER A 97 5.17 1.28 1.90
C SER A 97 5.81 0.96 3.24
N SER A 98 5.77 -0.30 3.67
CA SER A 98 6.30 -0.70 4.97
C SER A 98 6.77 -2.15 4.92
N VAL A 99 7.90 -2.40 5.57
CA VAL A 99 8.50 -3.72 5.71
C VAL A 99 8.89 -3.88 7.17
N ARG A 100 8.49 -5.01 7.75
CA ARG A 100 8.90 -5.40 9.11
C ARG A 100 10.42 -5.40 9.23
N PRO A 101 11.01 -4.87 10.31
CA PRO A 101 12.46 -4.74 10.45
C PRO A 101 13.26 -6.02 10.15
N GLU A 102 12.77 -7.18 10.60
CA GLU A 102 13.40 -8.49 10.44
C GLU A 102 13.40 -9.04 8.99
N TYR A 103 12.64 -8.40 8.09
CA TYR A 103 12.54 -8.71 6.67
C TYR A 103 13.24 -7.68 5.76
N ARG A 104 13.86 -6.63 6.31
CA ARG A 104 14.53 -5.60 5.50
C ARG A 104 15.84 -6.13 4.89
N GLY A 105 16.10 -5.83 3.63
CA GLY A 105 17.32 -6.24 2.92
C GLY A 105 17.32 -7.69 2.46
N LYS A 106 16.15 -8.34 2.47
CA LYS A 106 15.90 -9.68 1.96
C LYS A 106 14.99 -9.60 0.74
#